data_AF-A0A9D8ANV6-F1
#
_entry.id   AF-A0A9D8ANV6-F1
#
_cell.length_a   1.000
_cell.length_b   1.000
_cell.length_c   1.000
_cell.angle_alpha   90.00
_cell.angle_beta   90.00
_cell.angle_gamma   90.00
#
_symmetry.space_group_name_H-M   'P 1'
#
loop_
_entity.id
_entity.type
_entity.pdbx_description
1 polymer ?
#
loop_
_entity_poly.entity_id
_entity_poly.type
_entity_poly.pdbx_seq_one_letter_code
_entity_poly.pdbx_strand_id
1 'polypeptide(L)'
;MKYTVILTEDKKGNFYANVPSIPECNARAKCRADVIDDIRHKIANVIKNIEIIQLDVPVSPKSGNLQNEIPWKFFGAFKDSPHWESLFDEIEKQRELN
;
A
#
# COMPACT_ATOMS: atom_id res chain seq x y z
N MET A 1 15.12 -16.62 -1.99
CA MET A 1 14.37 -15.47 -1.44
C MET A 1 13.04 -15.96 -0.89
N LYS A 2 12.45 -15.26 0.09
CA LYS A 2 11.11 -15.58 0.62
C LYS A 2 10.12 -14.56 0.06
N TYR A 3 8.94 -15.04 -0.34
CA TYR A 3 7.86 -14.20 -0.84
C TYR A 3 6.61 -14.43 0.01
N THR A 4 5.91 -13.34 0.31
CA THR A 4 4.59 -13.41 0.93
C THR A 4 3.58 -13.76 -0.15
N VAL A 5 2.85 -14.85 0.04
CA VAL A 5 1.77 -15.28 -0.83
C VAL A 5 0.47 -15.15 -0.06
N ILE A 6 -0.50 -14.43 -0.63
CA ILE A 6 -1.86 -14.41 -0.11
C ILE A 6 -2.59 -15.58 -0.76
N LEU A 7 -3.18 -16.44 0.07
CA LEU A 7 -3.99 -17.58 -0.35
C LEU A 7 -5.44 -17.31 0.04
N THR A 8 -6.35 -17.48 -0.90
CA THR A 8 -7.79 -17.30 -0.71
C THR A 8 -8.52 -18.54 -1.21
N GLU A 9 -9.51 -18.99 -0.47
CA GLU A 9 -10.42 -20.06 -0.90
C GLU A 9 -11.76 -19.43 -1.31
N ASP A 10 -12.29 -19.81 -2.46
CA ASP A 10 -13.60 -19.35 -2.93
C ASP A 10 -14.75 -20.20 -2.37
N LYS A 11 -15.99 -19.74 -2.56
CA LYS A 11 -17.19 -20.47 -2.10
C LYS A 11 -17.39 -21.85 -2.76
N LYS A 12 -16.61 -22.18 -3.79
CA LYS A 12 -16.65 -23.44 -4.52
C LYS A 12 -15.47 -24.37 -4.13
N GLY A 13 -14.67 -23.99 -3.15
CA GLY A 13 -13.50 -24.75 -2.68
C GLY A 13 -12.29 -24.68 -3.61
N ASN A 14 -12.26 -23.75 -4.57
CA ASN A 14 -11.06 -23.49 -5.35
C ASN A 14 -10.14 -22.54 -4.58
N PHE A 15 -8.84 -22.78 -4.68
CA PHE A 15 -7.82 -21.94 -4.12
C PHE A 15 -7.27 -20.97 -5.16
N TYR A 16 -7.03 -19.74 -4.71
CA TYR A 16 -6.38 -18.67 -5.45
C TYR A 16 -5.17 -18.18 -4.65
N ALA A 17 -4.03 -18.06 -5.31
CA ALA A 17 -2.81 -17.50 -4.72
C ALA A 17 -2.37 -16.27 -5.51
N ASN A 18 -1.91 -15.22 -4.82
CA ASN A 18 -1.25 -14.07 -5.44
C ASN A 18 -0.07 -13.57 -4.61
N VAL A 19 0.92 -12.98 -5.28
CA VAL A 19 2.11 -12.39 -4.66
C VAL A 19 1.98 -10.87 -4.71
N PRO A 20 1.71 -10.17 -3.59
CA PRO A 20 1.47 -8.72 -3.62
C PRO A 20 2.63 -7.90 -4.19
N SER A 21 3.87 -8.37 -4.01
CA SER A 21 5.06 -7.71 -4.54
C SER A 21 5.29 -7.94 -6.03
N ILE A 22 4.55 -8.86 -6.67
CA ILE A 22 4.66 -9.18 -8.10
C ILE A 22 3.23 -9.34 -8.65
N PRO A 23 2.58 -8.25 -9.11
CA PRO A 23 1.15 -8.25 -9.45
C PRO A 23 0.73 -9.32 -10.47
N GLU A 24 1.60 -9.66 -11.41
CA GLU A 24 1.33 -10.66 -12.45
C GLU A 24 1.49 -12.11 -11.97
N CYS A 25 2.01 -12.32 -10.77
CA CYS A 25 2.23 -13.64 -10.21
C CYS A 25 1.02 -14.09 -9.39
N ASN A 26 0.13 -14.83 -10.05
CA ASN A 26 -1.06 -15.43 -9.45
C ASN A 26 -1.32 -16.85 -9.96
N ALA A 27 -2.04 -17.68 -9.21
CA ALA A 27 -2.36 -19.08 -9.55
C ALA A 27 -3.75 -19.48 -9.04
N ARG A 28 -4.40 -20.44 -9.70
CA ARG A 28 -5.70 -21.02 -9.29
C ARG A 28 -5.67 -22.53 -9.43
N ALA A 29 -6.09 -23.25 -8.41
CA ALA A 29 -6.25 -24.70 -8.47
C ALA A 29 -7.36 -25.18 -7.52
N LYS A 30 -7.84 -26.41 -7.72
CA LYS A 30 -8.83 -27.04 -6.83
C LYS A 30 -8.21 -27.55 -5.52
N CYS A 31 -6.90 -27.75 -5.50
CA CYS A 31 -6.16 -28.27 -4.36
C CYS A 31 -5.20 -27.22 -3.83
N ARG A 32 -5.09 -27.14 -2.49
CA ARG A 32 -4.15 -26.25 -1.81
C ARG A 32 -2.69 -26.58 -2.14
N ALA A 33 -2.34 -27.85 -2.31
CA ALA A 33 -0.97 -28.23 -2.68
C ALA A 33 -0.63 -27.73 -4.08
N ASP A 34 -1.53 -27.99 -5.04
CA ASP A 34 -1.35 -27.63 -6.44
C ASP A 34 -1.18 -26.12 -6.64
N VAL A 35 -2.01 -25.29 -5.99
CA VAL A 35 -1.90 -23.83 -6.13
C VAL A 35 -0.59 -23.29 -5.54
N ILE A 36 -0.07 -23.93 -4.49
CA ILE A 36 1.21 -23.56 -3.86
C ILE A 36 2.38 -23.96 -4.76
N ASP A 37 2.31 -25.12 -5.41
CA ASP A 37 3.34 -25.56 -6.35
C ASP A 37 3.33 -24.72 -7.63
N ASP A 38 2.14 -24.38 -8.15
CA ASP A 38 1.98 -23.50 -9.31
C ASP A 38 2.53 -22.10 -9.04
N ILE A 39 2.16 -21.48 -7.91
CA ILE A 39 2.65 -20.14 -7.58
C ILE A 39 4.17 -20.15 -7.37
N ARG A 40 4.73 -21.23 -6.81
CA ARG A 40 6.19 -21.38 -6.65
C ARG A 40 6.90 -21.44 -8.01
N HIS A 41 6.37 -22.20 -8.97
CA HIS A 41 6.91 -22.25 -10.33
C HIS A 41 6.83 -20.90 -11.04
N LYS A 42 5.71 -20.19 -10.90
CA LYS A 42 5.55 -18.85 -11.48
C LYS A 42 6.55 -17.85 -10.88
N ILE A 43 6.71 -17.83 -9.56
CA ILE A 43 7.72 -16.99 -8.89
C ILE A 43 9.12 -17.31 -9.42
N ALA A 44 9.49 -18.60 -9.51
CA ALA A 44 10.80 -19.01 -10.00
C ALA A 44 11.05 -18.56 -11.45
N ASN A 45 10.04 -18.69 -12.32
CA ASN A 45 10.14 -18.27 -13.71
C ASN A 45 10.28 -16.76 -13.85
N VAL A 46 9.57 -15.98 -13.03
CA VAL A 46 9.69 -14.52 -13.01
C VAL A 46 11.10 -14.12 -12.55
N ILE A 47 11.58 -14.67 -11.43
CA ILE A 47 12.90 -14.36 -10.88
C ILE A 47 14.02 -14.68 -11.87
N LYS A 48 13.90 -15.77 -12.63
CA LYS A 48 14.89 -16.16 -13.65
C LYS A 48 15.13 -15.05 -14.69
N ASN A 49 14.13 -14.22 -14.95
CA ASN A 49 14.18 -13.17 -15.97
C ASN A 49 14.23 -11.76 -15.37
N ILE A 50 14.43 -11.61 -14.05
CA ILE A 50 14.54 -10.31 -13.39
C ILE A 50 16.00 -9.90 -13.32
N GLU A 51 16.24 -8.63 -13.67
CA GLU A 51 17.47 -7.91 -13.37
C GLU A 51 17.14 -6.78 -12.39
N ILE A 52 17.95 -6.61 -11.36
CA ILE A 52 17.85 -5.47 -10.43
C ILE A 52 18.81 -4.41 -10.92
N ILE A 53 18.25 -3.33 -11.49
CA ILE A 53 19.02 -2.18 -11.97
C ILE A 53 18.87 -1.00 -11.01
N GLN A 54 19.96 -0.27 -10.78
CA GLN A 54 19.92 1.04 -10.13
C GLN A 54 19.95 2.10 -11.23
N LEU A 55 19.02 3.05 -11.17
CA LEU A 55 18.93 4.14 -12.14
C LEU A 55 19.11 5.46 -11.42
N ASP A 56 20.15 6.19 -11.80
CA ASP A 56 20.29 7.59 -11.44
C ASP A 56 19.27 8.39 -12.26
N VAL A 57 18.20 8.84 -11.62
CA VAL A 57 17.22 9.71 -12.28
C VAL A 57 17.70 11.16 -12.11
N PRO A 58 18.04 11.87 -13.22
CA PRO A 58 18.49 13.25 -13.15
C PRO A 58 17.28 14.17 -12.98
N VAL A 59 16.62 14.09 -11.83
CA VAL A 59 15.65 15.08 -11.39
C VAL A 59 16.34 16.04 -10.44
N SER A 60 16.43 17.30 -10.84
CA SER A 60 16.57 18.37 -9.87
C SER A 60 15.29 18.37 -9.02
N PRO A 61 15.38 18.23 -7.69
CA PRO A 61 14.24 18.50 -6.82
C PRO A 61 13.67 19.86 -7.21
N LYS A 62 12.35 20.05 -7.16
CA LYS A 62 11.75 21.36 -7.41
C LYS A 62 12.47 22.37 -6.52
N SER A 63 13.35 23.17 -7.10
CA SER A 63 14.00 24.30 -6.44
C SER A 63 13.03 25.48 -6.49
N GLY A 64 11.79 25.26 -6.05
CA GLY A 64 10.91 26.34 -5.66
C GLY A 64 11.32 26.74 -4.25
N ASN A 65 11.28 28.03 -3.93
CA ASN A 65 11.48 28.56 -2.58
C ASN A 65 10.60 27.78 -1.56
N LEU A 66 11.13 26.71 -0.96
CA LEU A 66 10.46 25.90 0.05
C LEU A 66 10.14 26.69 1.33
N GLN A 67 10.63 27.94 1.44
CA GLN A 67 10.26 28.86 2.52
C GLN A 67 8.87 29.49 2.34
N ASN A 68 8.37 29.64 1.10
CA ASN A 68 7.12 30.40 0.86
C ASN A 68 5.86 29.54 0.80
N GLU A 69 5.99 28.22 0.68
CA GLU A 69 4.85 27.30 0.57
C GLU A 69 4.78 26.28 1.71
N ILE A 70 5.31 26.59 2.90
CA ILE A 70 5.09 25.72 4.07
C ILE A 70 3.65 25.95 4.56
N PRO A 71 2.69 25.03 4.32
CA PRO A 71 1.29 25.23 4.72
C PRO A 71 1.15 25.19 6.25
N TRP A 72 2.17 24.66 6.93
CA TRP A 72 2.27 24.50 8.38
C TRP A 72 2.61 25.78 9.15
N LYS A 73 2.78 26.93 8.47
CA LYS A 73 3.01 28.21 9.17
C LYS A 73 1.91 28.57 10.19
N PHE A 74 0.71 28.00 10.04
CA PHE A 74 -0.41 28.18 10.95
C PHE A 74 -0.73 26.93 11.78
N PHE A 75 0.12 25.90 11.75
CA PHE A 75 -0.11 24.69 12.51
C PHE A 75 -0.06 25.01 14.01
N GLY A 76 -1.18 24.76 14.71
CA GLY A 76 -1.32 25.08 16.12
C GLY A 76 -1.55 26.56 16.44
N ALA A 77 -1.67 27.45 15.44
CA ALA A 77 -1.89 28.89 15.65
C ALA A 77 -3.20 29.22 16.40
N PHE A 78 -4.14 28.26 16.45
CA PHE A 78 -5.43 28.40 17.10
C PHE A 78 -5.58 27.54 18.35
N LYS A 79 -4.48 26.95 18.86
CA LYS A 79 -4.50 26.07 20.04
C LYS A 79 -5.06 26.79 21.28
N ASP A 80 -4.74 28.08 21.44
CA ASP A 80 -5.21 28.88 22.58
C ASP A 80 -6.54 29.60 22.29
N SER A 81 -7.20 29.29 21.16
CA SER A 81 -8.51 29.83 20.86
C SER A 81 -9.54 29.29 21.85
N PRO A 82 -10.36 30.13 22.51
CA PRO A 82 -11.42 29.68 23.40
C PRO A 82 -12.45 28.75 22.73
N HIS A 83 -12.49 28.73 21.40
CA HIS A 83 -13.42 27.92 20.61
C HIS A 83 -12.77 26.65 20.04
N TRP A 84 -11.49 26.41 20.31
CA TRP A 84 -10.75 25.27 19.74
C TRP A 84 -11.38 23.94 20.16
N GLU A 85 -11.60 23.72 21.45
CA GLU A 85 -12.18 22.47 21.98
C GLU A 85 -13.60 22.24 21.46
N SER A 86 -14.45 23.27 21.49
CA SER A 86 -15.84 23.18 21.02
C SER A 86 -15.95 22.80 19.53
N LEU A 87 -14.97 23.15 18.69
CA LEU A 87 -14.94 22.74 17.29
C LEU A 87 -14.67 21.24 17.13
N PHE A 88 -13.78 20.67 17.94
CA PHE A 88 -13.49 19.23 17.88
C PHE A 88 -14.65 18.41 18.42
N ASP A 89 -15.30 18.86 19.49
CA ASP A 89 -16.49 18.20 20.04
C ASP A 89 -17.61 18.10 19.00
N GLU A 90 -17.86 19.16 18.22
CA GLU A 90 -18.86 19.16 17.16
C GLU A 90 -18.47 18.22 16.00
N ILE A 91 -17.20 18.19 15.61
CA ILE A 91 -16.70 17.27 14.57
C ILE A 91 -16.85 15.81 15.00
N GLU A 92 -16.55 15.49 16.26
CA GLU A 92 -16.67 14.15 16.81
C GLU A 92 -18.12 13.69 16.82
N LYS A 93 -19.03 14.56 17.28
CA LYS A 93 -20.47 14.32 17.23
C LYS A 93 -20.99 14.05 15.82
N GLN A 94 -20.48 14.75 14.80
CA GLN A 94 -20.87 14.50 13.40
C GLN A 94 -20.31 13.20 12.83
N ARG A 95 -19.19 12.68 13.35
CA ARG A 95 -18.66 11.36 12.97
C ARG A 95 -19.47 10.22 13.56
N GLU A 96 -20.00 10.39 14.76
CA GLU A 96 -20.85 9.38 15.41
C GLU A 96 -22.24 9.28 14.76
N LEU A 97 -22.68 10.34 14.06
CA LEU A 97 -23.96 10.41 13.37
C LEU A 97 -23.94 9.85 11.93
N ASN A 98 -22.76 9.53 11.38
CA ASN A 98 -22.56 8.97 10.03
C ASN A 98 -22.03 7.54 10.10
#